data_AF-A0A519TQA2-F1
#
_entry.id   AF-A0A519TQA2-F1
#
_cell.length_a   1.000
_cell.length_b   1.000
_cell.length_c   1.000
_cell.angle_alpha   90.00
_cell.angle_beta   90.00
_cell.angle_gamma   90.00
#
_symmetry.space_group_name_H-M   'P 1'
#
loop_
_entity.id
_entity.type
_entity.pdbx_description
1 polymer ?
#
loop_
_entity_poly.entity_id
_entity_poly.type
_entity_poly.pdbx_seq_one_letter_code
_entity_poly.pdbx_strand_id
1 'polypeptide(L)'
;MLKKYFLPVLVLLSAALSLTMPGCKPREEELQTSGGLEFSADTVKFDTVFTTLKTVTKRLWVYNRNPKGVNVDLVNLDQPTTSPYTLIVNGDLKQTATNLFIRGEDSLLILVRAKLPDNGQSAPNRPYVLEEKLNFRTNGQDQHVLLRSFGQNIYLHDNVNLACNAVWTNDRPHVLYNSVVVPTGCTLRIKPGTRVYGHAGAALIVEGTLLVNSPADYQPGTGSTDTVKAGNANIVRFAGDRSGEAQYATAPGQWTGIVLDASSRNNVIRYAQIQNSTFGLLLYNPKNLSARPDVTVQNSVIRYISGSGVSFASISNTGLPGAGVLSLSGKATIENTLFSDCYEYAVLGYGGGEYALNYCTIGNYPAASAVRSTASLTFTNISAADGKTKNVGPVVSVKNSVVWGSIEDELFFENYDDYKTTVAIQNTLLRTKLYAATTDAAGKPGLAAAGLNNLVNTDPKFVRAATTTNSDYRLGPTSPALNRNAQQVAPLLLRDLLNLPRFNNRPDLGAYQTTK
;
A
#
# COMPACT_ATOMS: atom_id res chain seq x y z
N MET A 1 64.87 48.80 20.22
CA MET A 1 63.70 49.71 20.13
C MET A 1 62.74 49.41 18.97
N LEU A 2 63.14 48.68 17.91
CA LEU A 2 62.28 48.43 16.73
C LEU A 2 61.04 47.55 16.97
N LYS A 3 61.00 46.70 18.01
CA LYS A 3 59.87 45.79 18.27
C LYS A 3 58.59 46.45 18.80
N LYS A 4 58.66 47.65 19.40
CA LYS A 4 57.49 48.32 20.01
C LYS A 4 56.54 48.96 18.99
N TYR A 5 57.00 49.23 17.77
CA TYR A 5 56.20 49.88 16.72
C TYR A 5 55.69 48.90 15.65
N PHE A 6 56.11 47.64 15.70
CA PHE A 6 55.76 46.65 14.68
C PHE A 6 54.27 46.28 14.70
N LEU A 7 53.71 46.07 15.91
CA LEU A 7 52.29 45.76 16.09
C LEU A 7 51.37 46.92 15.67
N PRO A 8 51.57 48.18 16.10
CA PRO A 8 50.70 49.27 15.67
C PRO A 8 50.81 49.56 14.16
N VAL A 9 51.99 49.38 13.55
CA VAL A 9 52.17 49.52 12.10
C VAL A 9 51.43 48.39 11.35
N LEU A 10 51.48 47.15 11.84
CA LEU A 10 50.75 46.03 11.25
C LEU A 10 49.22 46.23 11.35
N VAL A 11 48.74 46.75 12.48
CA VAL A 11 47.31 47.07 12.67
C VAL A 11 46.89 48.20 11.72
N LEU A 12 47.69 49.26 11.58
CA LEU A 12 47.45 50.35 10.62
C LEU A 12 47.46 49.85 9.17
N LEU A 13 48.39 48.96 8.80
CA LEU A 13 48.41 48.36 7.46
C LEU A 13 47.19 47.47 7.22
N SER A 14 46.76 46.68 8.22
CA SER A 14 45.57 45.82 8.10
C SER A 14 44.28 46.63 7.99
N ALA A 15 44.16 47.74 8.72
CA ALA A 15 43.05 48.67 8.64
C ALA A 15 43.03 49.38 7.28
N ALA A 16 44.19 49.84 6.79
CA ALA A 16 44.31 50.46 5.47
C ALA A 16 43.97 49.47 4.34
N LEU A 17 44.37 48.21 4.45
CA LEU A 17 44.07 47.16 3.46
C LEU A 17 42.58 46.77 3.46
N SER A 18 41.90 46.84 4.61
CA SER A 18 40.45 46.59 4.72
C SER A 18 39.60 47.69 4.08
N LEU A 19 40.10 48.92 4.02
CA LEU A 19 39.43 50.07 3.37
C LEU A 19 39.56 50.04 1.84
N THR A 20 40.48 49.25 1.29
CA THR A 20 40.70 49.12 -0.17
C THR A 20 40.05 47.89 -0.79
N MET A 21 39.38 47.04 -0.01
CA MET A 21 38.61 45.96 -0.59
C MET A 21 37.42 46.58 -1.34
N PRO A 22 37.26 46.33 -2.65
CA PRO A 22 36.10 46.79 -3.37
C PRO A 22 34.87 46.16 -2.71
N GLY A 23 34.10 46.97 -1.98
CA GLY A 23 32.78 46.54 -1.55
C GLY A 23 32.00 46.14 -2.80
N CYS A 24 31.40 44.95 -2.79
CA CYS A 24 30.44 44.55 -3.82
C CYS A 24 29.31 45.58 -3.83
N LYS A 25 29.42 46.61 -4.66
CA LYS A 25 28.26 47.43 -5.01
C LYS A 25 27.29 46.47 -5.70
N PRO A 26 26.04 46.34 -5.22
CA PRO A 26 25.02 45.63 -5.98
C PRO A 26 24.97 46.27 -7.36
N ARG A 27 25.39 45.53 -8.39
CA ARG A 27 25.21 45.98 -9.76
C ARG A 27 23.71 45.92 -10.00
N GLU A 28 23.09 47.05 -10.33
CA GLU A 28 21.71 47.04 -10.76
C GLU A 28 21.59 46.10 -11.96
N GLU A 29 20.64 45.18 -11.85
CA GLU A 29 20.50 44.12 -12.81
C GLU A 29 19.89 44.67 -14.09
N GLU A 30 20.65 44.64 -15.18
CA GLU A 30 20.19 45.15 -16.47
C GLU A 30 19.04 44.29 -16.97
N LEU A 31 17.96 44.93 -17.42
CA LEU A 31 16.81 44.25 -18.01
C LEU A 31 17.09 43.94 -19.48
N GLN A 32 16.73 42.74 -19.91
CA GLN A 32 16.68 42.39 -21.32
C GLN A 32 15.31 42.73 -21.91
N THR A 33 15.28 43.28 -23.12
CA THR A 33 14.06 43.69 -23.83
C THR A 33 13.63 42.71 -24.92
N SER A 34 14.32 41.57 -25.06
CA SER A 34 14.06 40.53 -26.04
C SER A 34 14.41 39.14 -25.46
N GLY A 35 13.95 38.06 -26.10
CA GLY A 35 14.12 36.70 -25.58
C GLY A 35 12.96 36.25 -24.70
N GLY A 36 12.83 34.94 -24.54
CA GLY A 36 11.75 34.29 -23.81
C GLY A 36 12.22 33.46 -22.62
N LEU A 37 11.28 32.75 -22.02
CA LEU A 37 11.49 31.82 -20.91
C LEU A 37 11.67 30.40 -21.45
N GLU A 38 12.41 29.58 -20.70
CA GLU A 38 12.45 28.13 -20.89
C GLU A 38 11.70 27.44 -19.76
N PHE A 39 10.96 26.38 -20.05
CA PHE A 39 10.16 25.65 -19.06
C PHE A 39 10.74 24.25 -18.83
N SER A 40 10.69 23.75 -17.60
CA SER A 40 11.11 22.37 -17.30
C SER A 40 10.25 21.30 -17.97
N ALA A 41 9.06 21.67 -18.45
CA ALA A 41 8.14 20.81 -19.18
C ALA A 41 7.26 21.65 -20.10
N ASP A 42 6.89 21.08 -21.25
CA ASP A 42 5.88 21.60 -22.18
C ASP A 42 4.45 21.33 -21.67
N THR A 43 4.28 20.21 -20.95
CA THR A 43 3.02 19.80 -20.33
C THR A 43 3.21 19.38 -18.87
N VAL A 44 2.46 19.99 -17.95
CA VAL A 44 2.30 19.51 -16.57
C VAL A 44 1.13 18.52 -16.54
N LYS A 45 1.47 17.23 -16.53
CA LYS A 45 0.49 16.14 -16.55
C LYS A 45 0.13 15.67 -15.13
N PHE A 46 -1.17 15.56 -14.89
CA PHE A 46 -1.77 14.77 -13.82
C PHE A 46 -2.40 13.55 -14.47
N ASP A 47 -2.02 12.35 -14.02
CA ASP A 47 -2.62 11.10 -14.52
C ASP A 47 -4.06 10.95 -14.01
N THR A 48 -4.58 9.72 -13.87
CA THR A 48 -5.93 9.49 -13.36
C THR A 48 -6.07 10.07 -11.96
N VAL A 49 -6.85 11.14 -11.85
CA VAL A 49 -7.11 11.87 -10.61
C VAL A 49 -8.59 11.77 -10.27
N PHE A 50 -8.88 11.46 -9.01
CA PHE A 50 -10.26 11.40 -8.56
C PHE A 50 -10.87 12.80 -8.49
N THR A 51 -12.07 12.95 -9.02
CA THR A 51 -12.81 14.22 -8.94
C THR A 51 -13.11 14.55 -7.48
N THR A 52 -13.37 15.82 -7.21
CA THR A 52 -13.66 16.39 -5.87
C THR A 52 -12.53 16.34 -4.85
N LEU A 53 -11.44 15.60 -5.14
CA LEU A 53 -10.22 15.57 -4.34
C LEU A 53 -9.14 16.46 -4.93
N LYS A 54 -8.26 16.99 -4.07
CA LYS A 54 -7.08 17.74 -4.49
C LYS A 54 -6.00 16.77 -4.95
N THR A 55 -5.37 17.07 -6.07
CA THR A 55 -4.21 16.32 -6.55
C THR A 55 -2.96 16.63 -5.73
N VAL A 56 -1.94 15.80 -5.91
CA VAL A 56 -0.57 16.13 -5.49
C VAL A 56 -0.10 17.41 -6.19
N THR A 57 0.73 18.18 -5.52
CA THR A 57 1.33 19.37 -6.11
C THR A 57 2.49 18.99 -7.03
N LYS A 58 2.43 19.40 -8.30
CA LYS A 58 3.52 19.27 -9.29
C LYS A 58 4.35 20.54 -9.32
N ARG A 59 5.64 20.40 -9.64
CA ARG A 59 6.60 21.50 -9.78
C ARG A 59 6.80 21.83 -11.26
N LEU A 60 6.76 23.11 -11.60
CA LEU A 60 7.13 23.65 -12.89
C LEU A 60 8.22 24.70 -12.64
N TRP A 61 9.41 24.46 -13.17
CA TRP A 61 10.47 25.46 -13.16
C TRP A 61 10.40 26.29 -14.42
N VAL A 62 10.50 27.60 -14.24
CA VAL A 62 10.51 28.61 -15.31
C VAL A 62 11.88 29.27 -15.28
N TYR A 63 12.68 29.03 -16.30
CA TYR A 63 14.07 29.48 -16.36
C TYR A 63 14.20 30.73 -17.21
N ASN A 64 14.93 31.71 -16.69
CA ASN A 64 15.51 32.76 -17.50
C ASN A 64 16.94 32.33 -17.88
N ARG A 65 17.12 31.76 -19.08
CA ARG A 65 18.45 31.41 -19.59
C ARG A 65 19.23 32.59 -20.16
N ASN A 66 18.64 33.78 -20.16
CA ASN A 66 19.32 34.97 -20.63
C ASN A 66 20.30 35.48 -19.55
N PRO A 67 21.42 36.10 -19.93
CA PRO A 67 22.42 36.61 -18.98
C PRO A 67 21.94 37.84 -18.18
N LYS A 68 20.82 38.45 -18.60
CA LYS A 68 20.22 39.65 -18.02
C LYS A 68 18.85 39.33 -17.44
N GLY A 69 18.40 40.15 -16.49
CA GLY A 69 17.09 39.97 -15.85
C GLY A 69 15.94 40.18 -16.81
N VAL A 70 14.81 39.52 -16.54
CA VAL A 70 13.57 39.65 -17.33
C VAL A 70 12.39 39.97 -16.43
N ASN A 71 11.50 40.83 -16.91
CA ASN A 71 10.20 41.06 -16.31
C ASN A 71 9.14 40.24 -17.06
N VAL A 72 8.49 39.33 -16.33
CA VAL A 72 7.32 38.61 -16.81
C VAL A 72 6.11 39.47 -16.51
N ASP A 73 5.53 40.06 -17.56
CA ASP A 73 4.40 40.97 -17.50
C ASP A 73 3.17 40.28 -16.88
N LEU A 74 2.94 39.03 -17.28
CA LEU A 74 1.76 38.27 -16.88
C LEU A 74 2.06 36.77 -16.79
N VAL A 75 1.59 36.15 -15.71
CA VAL A 75 1.42 34.70 -15.57
C VAL A 75 -0.03 34.43 -15.16
N ASN A 76 -0.81 33.74 -15.98
CA ASN A 76 -2.20 33.41 -15.65
C ASN A 76 -2.69 32.11 -16.29
N LEU A 77 -3.78 31.58 -15.75
CA LEU A 77 -4.55 30.51 -16.38
C LEU A 77 -5.49 31.11 -17.45
N ASP A 78 -5.94 30.30 -18.41
CA ASP A 78 -6.95 30.75 -19.40
C ASP A 78 -8.24 31.23 -18.71
N GLN A 79 -8.66 30.57 -17.63
CA GLN A 79 -9.86 30.91 -16.87
C GLN A 79 -9.55 31.02 -15.36
N PRO A 80 -8.83 32.06 -14.89
CA PRO A 80 -8.29 32.13 -13.52
C PRO A 80 -9.32 32.01 -12.40
N THR A 81 -10.57 32.40 -12.67
CA THR A 81 -11.67 32.43 -11.70
C THR A 81 -12.40 31.09 -11.56
N THR A 82 -12.49 30.31 -12.64
CA THR A 82 -13.23 29.04 -12.68
C THR A 82 -12.31 27.83 -12.88
N SER A 83 -11.00 28.06 -13.01
CA SER A 83 -10.03 27.00 -13.25
C SER A 83 -10.05 25.95 -12.14
N PRO A 84 -10.04 24.66 -12.49
CA PRO A 84 -9.83 23.59 -11.53
C PRO A 84 -8.37 23.49 -11.08
N TYR A 85 -7.44 24.20 -11.74
CA TYR A 85 -6.04 24.29 -11.35
C TYR A 85 -5.84 25.43 -10.34
N THR A 86 -4.85 25.24 -9.46
CA THR A 86 -4.42 26.23 -8.49
C THR A 86 -2.92 26.40 -8.57
N LEU A 87 -2.50 27.64 -8.74
CA LEU A 87 -1.10 28.03 -8.81
C LEU A 87 -0.59 28.57 -7.47
N ILE A 88 0.63 28.19 -7.13
CA ILE A 88 1.44 28.88 -6.11
C ILE A 88 2.69 29.38 -6.83
N VAL A 89 2.80 30.69 -7.01
CA VAL A 89 3.84 31.34 -7.80
C VAL A 89 4.81 32.02 -6.83
N ASN A 90 6.05 31.54 -6.78
CA ASN A 90 7.07 32.00 -5.84
C ASN A 90 6.64 31.97 -4.35
N GLY A 91 5.84 30.97 -3.96
CA GLY A 91 5.32 30.82 -2.60
C GLY A 91 3.95 31.47 -2.35
N ASP A 92 3.49 32.36 -3.22
CA ASP A 92 2.19 33.00 -3.07
C ASP A 92 1.09 32.22 -3.80
N LEU A 93 -0.04 31.99 -3.13
CA LEU A 93 -1.23 31.39 -3.73
C LEU A 93 -1.95 32.44 -4.61
N LYS A 94 -1.67 32.45 -5.92
CA LYS A 94 -2.25 33.41 -6.87
C LYS A 94 -2.45 32.78 -8.25
N GLN A 95 -3.67 32.91 -8.79
CA GLN A 95 -4.05 32.40 -10.11
C GLN A 95 -3.64 33.33 -11.26
N THR A 96 -3.25 34.56 -10.90
CA THR A 96 -2.70 35.55 -11.80
C THR A 96 -1.60 36.29 -11.06
N ALA A 97 -0.46 36.47 -11.72
CA ALA A 97 0.67 37.22 -11.21
C ALA A 97 1.16 38.16 -12.31
N THR A 98 1.55 39.37 -11.93
CA THR A 98 2.01 40.41 -12.84
C THR A 98 3.35 40.95 -12.38
N ASN A 99 4.16 41.45 -13.32
CA ASN A 99 5.44 42.10 -13.04
C ASN A 99 6.37 41.22 -12.18
N LEU A 100 6.53 39.95 -12.55
CA LEU A 100 7.44 39.04 -11.86
C LEU A 100 8.86 39.23 -12.42
N PHE A 101 9.78 39.61 -11.55
CA PHE A 101 11.19 39.74 -11.90
C PHE A 101 11.93 38.41 -11.73
N ILE A 102 12.62 37.96 -12.78
CA ILE A 102 13.51 36.80 -12.75
C ILE A 102 14.91 37.29 -13.14
N ARG A 103 15.89 36.98 -12.28
CA ARG A 103 17.29 37.36 -12.51
C ARG A 103 17.89 36.68 -13.74
N GLY A 104 18.98 37.24 -14.25
CA GLY A 104 19.78 36.60 -15.29
C GLY A 104 20.26 35.23 -14.82
N GLU A 105 20.13 34.22 -15.68
CA GLU A 105 20.52 32.83 -15.41
C GLU A 105 19.82 32.18 -14.19
N ASP A 106 18.72 32.76 -13.73
CA ASP A 106 17.95 32.30 -12.56
C ASP A 106 16.62 31.65 -12.97
N SER A 107 15.83 31.26 -11.98
CA SER A 107 14.57 30.55 -12.17
C SER A 107 13.49 30.96 -11.19
N LEU A 108 12.25 30.75 -11.62
CA LEU A 108 11.04 30.89 -10.82
C LEU A 108 10.41 29.50 -10.65
N LEU A 109 10.04 29.17 -9.42
CA LEU A 109 9.26 27.97 -9.13
C LEU A 109 7.77 28.28 -9.12
N ILE A 110 7.02 27.53 -9.93
CA ILE A 110 5.57 27.49 -9.90
C ILE A 110 5.15 26.10 -9.44
N LEU A 111 4.28 26.07 -8.44
CA LEU A 111 3.63 24.83 -8.00
C LEU A 111 2.21 24.79 -8.56
N VAL A 112 1.85 23.66 -9.16
CA VAL A 112 0.53 23.45 -9.76
C VAL A 112 -0.15 22.29 -9.04
N ARG A 113 -1.39 22.49 -8.61
CA ARG A 113 -2.28 21.41 -8.13
C ARG A 113 -3.64 21.55 -8.80
N ALA A 114 -4.44 20.51 -8.81
CA ALA A 114 -5.77 20.51 -9.40
C ALA A 114 -6.82 19.99 -8.41
N LYS A 115 -8.07 20.41 -8.59
CA LYS A 115 -9.26 19.80 -8.00
C LYS A 115 -10.33 19.76 -9.07
N LEU A 116 -10.43 18.61 -9.74
CA LEU A 116 -11.37 18.46 -10.86
C LEU A 116 -12.81 18.31 -10.34
N PRO A 117 -13.81 18.93 -10.99
CA PRO A 117 -15.21 18.75 -10.64
C PRO A 117 -15.71 17.35 -11.03
N ASP A 118 -16.81 16.87 -10.44
CA ASP A 118 -17.54 15.74 -11.04
C ASP A 118 -18.23 16.24 -12.31
N ASN A 119 -18.06 15.54 -13.43
CA ASN A 119 -18.64 15.95 -14.72
C ASN A 119 -20.10 15.49 -14.91
N GLY A 120 -20.72 14.88 -13.90
CA GLY A 120 -22.12 14.43 -13.90
C GLY A 120 -22.40 13.17 -14.73
N GLN A 121 -21.40 12.58 -15.40
CA GLN A 121 -21.61 11.45 -16.31
C GLN A 121 -21.85 10.14 -15.56
N SER A 122 -23.11 9.73 -15.45
CA SER A 122 -23.47 8.37 -15.02
C SER A 122 -22.90 7.33 -16.00
N ALA A 123 -22.58 6.13 -15.50
CA ALA A 123 -21.75 5.10 -16.12
C ALA A 123 -21.95 4.84 -17.65
N PRO A 124 -20.92 4.37 -18.39
CA PRO A 124 -19.61 3.93 -17.91
C PRO A 124 -18.68 5.09 -17.59
N ASN A 125 -18.11 5.06 -16.38
CA ASN A 125 -17.22 6.09 -15.85
C ASN A 125 -15.84 6.02 -16.50
N ARG A 126 -15.72 6.64 -17.68
CA ARG A 126 -14.46 6.77 -18.40
C ARG A 126 -13.73 8.01 -17.88
N PRO A 127 -12.40 7.96 -17.71
CA PRO A 127 -11.63 9.16 -17.44
C PRO A 127 -11.92 10.22 -18.50
N TYR A 128 -12.21 11.44 -18.07
CA TYR A 128 -12.35 12.58 -18.97
C TYR A 128 -11.09 13.42 -18.93
N VAL A 129 -10.78 14.12 -20.03
CA VAL A 129 -9.58 14.96 -20.11
C VAL A 129 -9.99 16.41 -19.85
N LEU A 130 -9.26 17.07 -18.95
CA LEU A 130 -9.31 18.51 -18.78
C LEU A 130 -7.95 19.10 -19.14
N GLU A 131 -7.98 20.15 -19.97
CA GLU A 131 -6.81 20.86 -20.47
C GLU A 131 -7.00 22.35 -20.25
N GLU A 132 -5.95 23.03 -19.80
CA GLU A 132 -5.92 24.48 -19.66
C GLU A 132 -4.50 24.99 -19.87
N LYS A 133 -4.33 26.17 -20.46
CA LYS A 133 -3.00 26.77 -20.62
C LYS A 133 -2.64 27.60 -19.40
N LEU A 134 -1.40 27.44 -18.95
CA LEU A 134 -0.71 28.39 -18.10
C LEU A 134 0.08 29.32 -19.01
N ASN A 135 -0.40 30.55 -19.16
CA ASN A 135 0.14 31.54 -20.08
C ASN A 135 1.19 32.42 -19.39
N PHE A 136 2.21 32.81 -20.16
CA PHE A 136 3.30 33.68 -19.78
C PHE A 136 3.45 34.77 -20.84
N ARG A 137 3.51 36.02 -20.42
CA ARG A 137 3.86 37.15 -21.29
C ARG A 137 5.15 37.79 -20.78
N THR A 138 6.18 37.81 -21.62
CA THR A 138 7.51 38.33 -21.28
C THR A 138 8.05 39.06 -22.51
N ASN A 139 8.49 40.32 -22.35
CA ASN A 139 9.06 41.12 -23.45
C ASN A 139 8.16 41.17 -24.71
N GLY A 140 6.83 41.18 -24.52
CA GLY A 140 5.86 41.15 -25.62
C GLY A 140 5.73 39.82 -26.37
N GLN A 141 6.38 38.75 -25.89
CA GLN A 141 6.23 37.39 -26.38
C GLN A 141 5.28 36.59 -25.47
N ASP A 142 4.33 35.89 -26.08
CA ASP A 142 3.42 34.99 -25.39
C ASP A 142 3.90 33.54 -25.49
N GLN A 143 4.06 32.89 -24.34
CA GLN A 143 4.41 31.47 -24.23
C GLN A 143 3.40 30.77 -23.31
N HIS A 144 3.29 29.45 -23.41
CA HIS A 144 2.41 28.69 -22.53
C HIS A 144 2.97 27.31 -22.20
N VAL A 145 2.51 26.79 -21.07
CA VAL A 145 2.68 25.39 -20.66
C VAL A 145 1.29 24.77 -20.56
N LEU A 146 1.11 23.60 -21.13
CA LEU A 146 -0.18 22.89 -21.06
C LEU A 146 -0.35 22.23 -19.69
N LEU A 147 -1.47 22.48 -19.02
CA LEU A 147 -1.91 21.71 -17.86
C LEU A 147 -2.89 20.66 -18.35
N ARG A 148 -2.63 19.38 -18.07
CA ARG A 148 -3.45 18.26 -18.55
C ARG A 148 -3.79 17.29 -17.43
N SER A 149 -5.06 16.94 -17.28
CA SER A 149 -5.51 16.02 -16.24
C SER A 149 -6.54 15.01 -16.75
N PHE A 150 -6.46 13.77 -16.25
CA PHE A 150 -7.44 12.71 -16.53
C PHE A 150 -8.35 12.54 -15.31
N GLY A 151 -9.55 13.12 -15.33
CA GLY A 151 -10.51 13.06 -14.22
C GLY A 151 -11.32 11.78 -14.20
N GLN A 152 -11.43 11.14 -13.03
CA GLN A 152 -12.22 9.94 -12.79
C GLN A 152 -13.28 10.25 -11.73
N ASN A 153 -14.57 10.15 -12.07
CA ASN A 153 -15.62 10.38 -11.08
C ASN A 153 -15.61 9.28 -10.03
N ILE A 154 -16.01 9.59 -8.80
CA ILE A 154 -15.95 8.66 -7.67
C ILE A 154 -17.20 8.72 -6.80
N TYR A 155 -17.40 7.67 -6.02
CA TYR A 155 -18.17 7.73 -4.79
C TYR A 155 -17.22 8.08 -3.64
N LEU A 156 -17.26 9.32 -3.16
CA LEU A 156 -16.49 9.74 -2.00
C LEU A 156 -17.25 9.38 -0.71
N HIS A 157 -16.61 8.59 0.15
CA HIS A 157 -17.08 8.25 1.48
C HIS A 157 -16.14 8.92 2.49
N ASP A 158 -16.54 10.05 3.05
CA ASP A 158 -15.73 10.83 3.98
C ASP A 158 -16.38 10.91 5.36
N ASN A 159 -15.72 10.35 6.38
CA ASN A 159 -16.15 10.39 7.77
C ASN A 159 -17.65 10.06 7.94
N VAL A 160 -18.06 8.90 7.42
CA VAL A 160 -19.47 8.56 7.23
C VAL A 160 -19.82 7.19 7.81
N ASN A 161 -20.99 7.11 8.45
CA ASN A 161 -21.66 5.86 8.76
C ASN A 161 -22.51 5.46 7.55
N LEU A 162 -22.19 4.32 6.93
CA LEU A 162 -22.90 3.85 5.75
C LEU A 162 -24.36 3.53 6.09
N ALA A 163 -25.23 3.77 5.11
CA ALA A 163 -26.61 3.29 5.17
C ALA A 163 -26.63 1.76 5.31
N CYS A 164 -27.60 1.25 6.07
CA CYS A 164 -27.74 -0.19 6.27
C CYS A 164 -27.99 -0.89 4.93
N ASN A 165 -27.34 -2.05 4.72
CA ASN A 165 -27.40 -2.80 3.46
C ASN A 165 -26.86 -2.02 2.25
N ALA A 166 -25.87 -1.14 2.46
CA ALA A 166 -25.17 -0.47 1.38
C ALA A 166 -24.59 -1.51 0.39
N VAL A 167 -24.75 -1.22 -0.90
CA VAL A 167 -24.19 -2.02 -1.99
C VAL A 167 -23.22 -1.14 -2.77
N TRP A 168 -21.98 -1.58 -2.88
CA TRP A 168 -20.96 -0.94 -3.70
C TRP A 168 -20.79 -1.72 -5.00
N THR A 169 -20.89 -1.01 -6.11
CA THR A 169 -20.83 -1.54 -7.48
C THR A 169 -19.55 -1.12 -8.19
N ASN A 170 -19.30 -1.68 -9.37
CA ASN A 170 -18.11 -1.40 -10.16
C ASN A 170 -18.31 -0.31 -11.22
N ASP A 171 -19.42 0.42 -11.17
CA ASP A 171 -19.77 1.46 -12.12
C ASP A 171 -18.88 2.70 -11.95
N ARG A 172 -18.46 2.99 -10.71
CA ARG A 172 -17.42 3.97 -10.37
C ARG A 172 -16.54 3.51 -9.21
N PRO A 173 -15.29 3.99 -9.09
CA PRO A 173 -14.50 3.75 -7.90
C PRO A 173 -15.12 4.35 -6.64
N HIS A 174 -15.00 3.64 -5.53
CA HIS A 174 -15.31 4.14 -4.19
C HIS A 174 -14.02 4.60 -3.52
N VAL A 175 -14.01 5.81 -2.97
CA VAL A 175 -12.84 6.38 -2.30
C VAL A 175 -13.19 6.65 -0.84
N LEU A 176 -12.39 6.08 0.06
CA LEU A 176 -12.49 6.26 1.50
C LEU A 176 -11.61 7.43 1.91
N TYR A 177 -12.19 8.37 2.63
CA TYR A 177 -11.51 9.50 3.26
C TYR A 177 -11.83 9.46 4.75
N ASN A 178 -10.82 9.56 5.62
CA ASN A 178 -10.97 9.32 7.06
C ASN A 178 -11.65 7.96 7.36
N SER A 179 -12.56 7.91 8.32
CA SER A 179 -13.25 6.68 8.74
C SER A 179 -14.56 6.47 7.97
N VAL A 180 -14.74 5.28 7.41
CA VAL A 180 -16.01 4.85 6.80
C VAL A 180 -16.50 3.65 7.58
N VAL A 181 -17.66 3.79 8.23
CA VAL A 181 -18.16 2.80 9.19
C VAL A 181 -19.32 2.01 8.59
N VAL A 182 -19.26 0.68 8.66
CA VAL A 182 -20.40 -0.22 8.49
C VAL A 182 -21.00 -0.46 9.89
N PRO A 183 -22.16 0.13 10.22
CA PRO A 183 -22.67 0.09 11.59
C PRO A 183 -22.99 -1.33 12.07
N THR A 184 -23.02 -1.50 13.39
CA THR A 184 -23.46 -2.75 14.04
C THR A 184 -24.82 -3.21 13.49
N GLY A 185 -24.93 -4.50 13.13
CA GLY A 185 -26.15 -5.09 12.57
C GLY A 185 -26.41 -4.76 11.09
N CYS A 186 -25.60 -3.91 10.46
CA CYS A 186 -25.71 -3.59 9.04
C CYS A 186 -24.70 -4.36 8.19
N THR A 187 -25.06 -4.57 6.92
CA THR A 187 -24.19 -5.23 5.94
C THR A 187 -23.71 -4.23 4.90
N LEU A 188 -22.41 -4.28 4.58
CA LEU A 188 -21.86 -3.71 3.35
C LEU A 188 -21.58 -4.85 2.37
N ARG A 189 -22.19 -4.78 1.18
CA ARG A 189 -21.99 -5.74 0.11
C ARG A 189 -21.21 -5.11 -1.05
N ILE A 190 -20.01 -5.62 -1.33
CA ILE A 190 -19.14 -5.14 -2.40
C ILE A 190 -19.19 -6.13 -3.56
N LYS A 191 -19.71 -5.66 -4.70
CA LYS A 191 -20.00 -6.47 -5.89
C LYS A 191 -18.74 -6.70 -6.75
N PRO A 192 -18.79 -7.66 -7.69
CA PRO A 192 -17.63 -8.02 -8.50
C PRO A 192 -17.03 -6.85 -9.26
N GLY A 193 -15.69 -6.80 -9.27
CA GLY A 193 -14.94 -5.78 -10.00
C GLY A 193 -14.87 -4.40 -9.36
N THR A 194 -15.52 -4.21 -8.22
CA THR A 194 -15.51 -2.93 -7.49
C THR A 194 -14.08 -2.50 -7.15
N ARG A 195 -13.80 -1.21 -7.34
CA ARG A 195 -12.53 -0.58 -6.99
C ARG A 195 -12.73 0.29 -5.77
N VAL A 196 -11.99 0.00 -4.70
CA VAL A 196 -12.01 0.75 -3.44
C VAL A 196 -10.61 1.32 -3.22
N TYR A 197 -10.54 2.63 -2.99
CA TYR A 197 -9.29 3.33 -2.75
C TYR A 197 -9.32 4.01 -1.39
N GLY A 198 -8.31 3.81 -0.56
CA GLY A 198 -8.15 4.52 0.71
C GLY A 198 -7.20 5.70 0.56
N HIS A 199 -7.62 6.87 1.04
CA HIS A 199 -6.69 7.98 1.26
C HIS A 199 -5.74 7.68 2.44
N ALA A 200 -4.67 8.46 2.57
CA ALA A 200 -3.75 8.39 3.71
C ALA A 200 -4.50 8.47 5.05
N GLY A 201 -4.34 7.45 5.89
CA GLY A 201 -5.01 7.31 7.18
C GLY A 201 -6.46 6.81 7.12
N ALA A 202 -7.06 6.68 5.93
CA ALA A 202 -8.44 6.24 5.80
C ALA A 202 -8.62 4.76 6.16
N ALA A 203 -9.74 4.43 6.80
CA ALA A 203 -10.07 3.08 7.25
C ALA A 203 -11.51 2.71 6.90
N LEU A 204 -11.72 1.47 6.47
CA LEU A 204 -13.05 0.86 6.43
C LEU A 204 -13.26 0.14 7.77
N ILE A 205 -14.07 0.70 8.65
CA ILE A 205 -14.39 0.12 9.96
C ILE A 205 -15.70 -0.64 9.83
N VAL A 206 -15.69 -1.91 10.18
CA VAL A 206 -16.84 -2.81 10.06
C VAL A 206 -17.24 -3.24 11.45
N GLU A 207 -18.28 -2.62 11.98
CA GLU A 207 -18.92 -3.05 13.23
C GLU A 207 -20.02 -4.10 12.95
N GLY A 208 -20.57 -4.11 11.74
CA GLY A 208 -21.54 -5.08 11.25
C GLY A 208 -20.91 -6.21 10.44
N THR A 209 -21.32 -6.35 9.17
CA THR A 209 -20.87 -7.42 8.27
C THR A 209 -20.35 -6.86 6.94
N LEU A 210 -19.21 -7.37 6.49
CA LEU A 210 -18.61 -7.10 5.18
C LEU A 210 -18.69 -8.34 4.29
N LEU A 211 -19.34 -8.19 3.14
CA LEU A 211 -19.46 -9.23 2.10
C LEU A 211 -18.81 -8.75 0.81
N VAL A 212 -17.62 -9.29 0.48
CA VAL A 212 -16.91 -9.00 -0.77
C VAL A 212 -16.97 -10.24 -1.65
N ASN A 213 -17.56 -10.10 -2.85
CA ASN A 213 -17.71 -11.21 -3.80
C ASN A 213 -18.28 -12.47 -3.13
N SER A 214 -19.33 -12.29 -2.33
CA SER A 214 -19.99 -13.40 -1.64
C SER A 214 -20.43 -14.48 -2.64
N PRO A 215 -20.67 -15.72 -2.21
CA PRO A 215 -21.19 -16.78 -3.07
C PRO A 215 -22.44 -16.40 -3.89
N ALA A 216 -23.25 -15.47 -3.40
CA ALA A 216 -24.43 -14.96 -4.10
C ALA A 216 -24.10 -13.90 -5.17
N ASP A 217 -22.93 -13.26 -5.09
CA ASP A 217 -22.53 -12.19 -5.98
C ASP A 217 -21.54 -12.64 -7.06
N TYR A 218 -20.69 -13.64 -6.76
CA TYR A 218 -19.71 -14.17 -7.71
C TYR A 218 -19.44 -15.66 -7.51
N GLN A 219 -19.60 -16.40 -8.60
CA GLN A 219 -19.18 -17.79 -8.77
C GLN A 219 -18.48 -17.90 -10.12
N PRO A 220 -17.16 -18.11 -10.16
CA PRO A 220 -16.50 -18.37 -11.43
C PRO A 220 -16.92 -19.75 -11.98
N GLY A 221 -16.79 -19.93 -13.29
CA GLY A 221 -17.09 -21.20 -13.94
C GLY A 221 -16.26 -22.37 -13.38
N THR A 222 -16.78 -23.58 -13.48
CA THR A 222 -16.18 -24.81 -12.94
C THR A 222 -15.46 -25.66 -13.98
N GLY A 223 -15.31 -25.18 -15.21
CA GLY A 223 -14.52 -25.83 -16.26
C GLY A 223 -13.03 -25.83 -15.92
N SER A 224 -12.28 -26.80 -16.46
CA SER A 224 -10.85 -26.97 -16.17
C SER A 224 -9.98 -25.79 -16.61
N THR A 225 -10.48 -24.93 -17.51
CA THR A 225 -9.79 -23.76 -18.05
C THR A 225 -10.34 -22.42 -17.52
N ASP A 226 -11.38 -22.45 -16.67
CA ASP A 226 -12.04 -21.26 -16.13
C ASP A 226 -11.16 -20.56 -15.07
N THR A 227 -10.15 -19.83 -15.55
CA THR A 227 -9.10 -19.27 -14.71
C THR A 227 -9.44 -17.85 -14.26
N VAL A 228 -9.35 -17.59 -12.95
CA VAL A 228 -9.43 -16.25 -12.38
C VAL A 228 -8.03 -15.67 -12.21
N LYS A 229 -7.56 -14.96 -13.23
CA LYS A 229 -6.23 -14.31 -13.24
C LYS A 229 -6.23 -12.99 -12.45
N ALA A 230 -5.05 -12.50 -12.06
CA ALA A 230 -4.89 -11.24 -11.32
C ALA A 230 -5.51 -10.01 -12.02
N GLY A 231 -5.61 -10.00 -13.35
CA GLY A 231 -6.24 -8.93 -14.14
C GLY A 231 -7.75 -9.11 -14.40
N ASN A 232 -8.38 -10.17 -13.87
CA ASN A 232 -9.79 -10.46 -14.12
C ASN A 232 -10.67 -9.29 -13.63
N ALA A 233 -11.70 -8.96 -14.43
CA ALA A 233 -12.60 -7.84 -14.20
C ALA A 233 -13.45 -8.01 -12.93
N ASN A 234 -13.70 -9.25 -12.47
CA ASN A 234 -14.53 -9.55 -11.30
C ASN A 234 -13.77 -9.46 -9.97
N ILE A 235 -12.45 -9.35 -9.98
CA ILE A 235 -11.66 -9.17 -8.76
C ILE A 235 -11.96 -7.80 -8.14
N VAL A 236 -12.42 -7.80 -6.89
CA VAL A 236 -12.55 -6.58 -6.09
C VAL A 236 -11.16 -6.14 -5.63
N ARG A 237 -10.83 -4.85 -5.75
CA ARG A 237 -9.49 -4.33 -5.41
C ARG A 237 -9.58 -3.21 -4.40
N PHE A 238 -8.84 -3.37 -3.31
CA PHE A 238 -8.58 -2.36 -2.29
C PHE A 238 -7.13 -1.91 -2.40
N ALA A 239 -6.89 -0.61 -2.55
CA ALA A 239 -5.55 -0.02 -2.67
C ALA A 239 -5.49 1.40 -2.11
N GLY A 240 -4.29 1.98 -2.01
CA GLY A 240 -4.14 3.42 -1.76
C GLY A 240 -4.60 4.24 -2.96
N ASP A 241 -5.17 5.42 -2.74
CA ASP A 241 -5.65 6.33 -3.79
C ASP A 241 -4.54 6.87 -4.72
N ARG A 242 -3.28 6.70 -4.33
CA ARG A 242 -2.10 7.04 -5.14
C ARG A 242 -1.50 5.85 -5.89
N SER A 243 -2.04 4.64 -5.74
CA SER A 243 -1.46 3.42 -6.34
C SER A 243 -1.48 3.41 -7.88
N GLY A 244 -2.20 4.34 -8.51
CA GLY A 244 -2.18 4.54 -9.97
C GLY A 244 -0.89 5.21 -10.49
N GLU A 245 -0.16 5.92 -9.63
CA GLU A 245 1.15 6.47 -9.96
C GLU A 245 2.22 5.36 -9.88
N ALA A 246 3.05 5.20 -10.91
CA ALA A 246 4.02 4.10 -11.00
C ALA A 246 4.92 3.95 -9.76
N GLN A 247 5.35 5.08 -9.18
CA GLN A 247 6.20 5.13 -7.98
C GLN A 247 5.49 4.70 -6.67
N TYR A 248 4.15 4.71 -6.65
CA TYR A 248 3.35 4.29 -5.49
C TYR A 248 2.60 2.99 -5.72
N ALA A 249 2.67 2.37 -6.90
CA ALA A 249 1.94 1.14 -7.20
C ALA A 249 2.21 0.00 -6.20
N THR A 250 3.45 -0.10 -5.69
CA THR A 250 3.88 -1.12 -4.72
C THR A 250 4.23 -0.55 -3.34
N ALA A 251 4.05 0.76 -3.13
CA ALA A 251 4.36 1.39 -1.86
C ALA A 251 3.37 0.92 -0.78
N PRO A 252 3.83 0.34 0.35
CA PRO A 252 2.94 -0.08 1.43
C PRO A 252 2.45 1.11 2.26
N GLY A 253 1.48 0.90 3.18
CA GLY A 253 1.10 1.91 4.18
C GLY A 253 0.42 3.19 3.65
N GLN A 254 -0.15 3.17 2.44
CA GLN A 254 -0.83 4.33 1.85
C GLN A 254 -2.21 4.61 2.46
N TRP A 255 -2.81 3.64 3.15
CA TRP A 255 -4.07 3.77 3.88
C TRP A 255 -4.08 2.80 5.05
N THR A 256 -5.02 2.95 5.99
CA THR A 256 -5.00 2.18 7.23
C THR A 256 -5.31 0.70 6.99
N GLY A 257 -6.41 0.40 6.30
CA GLY A 257 -6.86 -0.97 6.05
C GLY A 257 -8.33 -1.19 6.36
N ILE A 258 -8.73 -2.46 6.41
CA ILE A 258 -10.07 -2.88 6.83
C ILE A 258 -10.01 -3.28 8.30
N VAL A 259 -10.82 -2.66 9.15
CA VAL A 259 -10.93 -2.97 10.57
C VAL A 259 -12.24 -3.71 10.81
N LEU A 260 -12.18 -4.95 11.29
CA LEU A 260 -13.31 -5.71 11.78
C LEU A 260 -13.38 -5.50 13.28
N ASP A 261 -14.29 -4.64 13.72
CA ASP A 261 -14.40 -4.26 15.13
C ASP A 261 -14.95 -5.42 15.99
N ALA A 262 -14.87 -5.31 17.31
CA ALA A 262 -15.23 -6.37 18.25
C ALA A 262 -16.65 -6.93 18.06
N SER A 263 -17.58 -6.15 17.52
CA SER A 263 -18.96 -6.56 17.19
C SER A 263 -19.12 -7.21 15.80
N SER A 264 -18.11 -7.11 14.94
CA SER A 264 -18.16 -7.51 13.52
C SER A 264 -18.34 -9.01 13.34
N ARG A 265 -19.31 -9.47 12.55
CA ARG A 265 -19.56 -10.92 12.38
C ARG A 265 -19.84 -11.31 10.95
N ASN A 266 -19.59 -12.59 10.65
CA ASN A 266 -19.94 -13.26 9.40
C ASN A 266 -19.31 -12.60 8.16
N ASN A 267 -18.08 -12.11 8.30
CA ASN A 267 -17.41 -11.40 7.23
C ASN A 267 -16.86 -12.38 6.19
N VAL A 268 -17.05 -12.07 4.91
CA VAL A 268 -16.60 -12.90 3.80
C VAL A 268 -15.87 -12.04 2.79
N ILE A 269 -14.63 -12.42 2.47
CA ILE A 269 -13.82 -11.76 1.46
C ILE A 269 -13.33 -12.80 0.45
N ARG A 270 -13.90 -12.80 -0.75
CA ARG A 270 -13.56 -13.76 -1.81
C ARG A 270 -13.02 -13.02 -3.03
N TYR A 271 -12.12 -13.66 -3.79
CA TYR A 271 -11.69 -13.13 -5.09
C TYR A 271 -11.33 -11.63 -5.04
N ALA A 272 -10.56 -11.27 -4.02
CA ALA A 272 -10.21 -9.89 -3.73
C ALA A 272 -8.69 -9.71 -3.73
N GLN A 273 -8.27 -8.47 -3.97
CA GLN A 273 -6.90 -8.03 -3.81
C GLN A 273 -6.89 -6.88 -2.81
N ILE A 274 -6.19 -7.04 -1.69
CA ILE A 274 -5.99 -6.00 -0.68
C ILE A 274 -4.52 -5.63 -0.68
N GLN A 275 -4.22 -4.34 -0.88
CA GLN A 275 -2.84 -3.90 -0.98
C GLN A 275 -2.58 -2.47 -0.52
N ASN A 276 -1.29 -2.17 -0.38
CA ASN A 276 -0.77 -0.83 -0.09
C ASN A 276 -1.26 -0.26 1.24
N SER A 277 -1.59 -1.08 2.25
CA SER A 277 -2.13 -0.62 3.53
C SER A 277 -1.18 -0.82 4.71
N THR A 278 -1.55 -0.27 5.87
CA THR A 278 -0.88 -0.52 7.15
C THR A 278 -1.14 -1.95 7.61
N PHE A 279 -2.41 -2.36 7.62
CA PHE A 279 -2.80 -3.76 7.74
C PHE A 279 -3.80 -4.09 6.63
N GLY A 280 -3.77 -5.32 6.12
CA GLY A 280 -4.78 -5.76 5.15
C GLY A 280 -6.13 -5.83 5.85
N LEU A 281 -6.17 -6.65 6.90
CA LEU A 281 -7.31 -6.83 7.82
C LEU A 281 -6.82 -6.67 9.27
N LEU A 282 -7.55 -5.93 10.09
CA LEU A 282 -7.40 -5.87 11.54
C LEU A 282 -8.65 -6.45 12.21
N LEU A 283 -8.52 -7.56 12.93
CA LEU A 283 -9.59 -8.08 13.79
C LEU A 283 -9.38 -7.51 15.21
N TYR A 284 -10.23 -6.56 15.60
CA TYR A 284 -10.02 -5.79 16.83
C TYR A 284 -10.84 -6.36 17.99
N ASN A 285 -10.20 -7.16 18.85
CA ASN A 285 -10.78 -7.67 20.09
C ASN A 285 -9.73 -7.74 21.22
N PRO A 286 -9.13 -6.61 21.63
CA PRO A 286 -8.00 -6.56 22.57
C PRO A 286 -8.27 -7.19 23.94
N LYS A 287 -9.54 -7.25 24.34
CA LYS A 287 -10.00 -7.86 25.60
C LYS A 287 -10.25 -9.37 25.50
N ASN A 288 -10.04 -9.98 24.32
CA ASN A 288 -10.26 -11.40 24.09
C ASN A 288 -11.68 -11.85 24.51
N LEU A 289 -12.69 -11.05 24.14
CA LEU A 289 -14.09 -11.31 24.48
C LEU A 289 -14.74 -12.27 23.47
N SER A 290 -15.75 -13.00 23.94
CA SER A 290 -16.64 -13.82 23.12
C SER A 290 -18.01 -13.15 23.00
N ALA A 291 -18.69 -13.21 21.86
CA ALA A 291 -18.22 -13.72 20.57
C ALA A 291 -17.05 -12.87 20.00
N ARG A 292 -16.23 -13.46 19.15
CA ARG A 292 -15.04 -12.81 18.53
C ARG A 292 -15.40 -12.21 17.17
N PRO A 293 -14.72 -11.15 16.72
CA PRO A 293 -14.76 -10.77 15.31
C PRO A 293 -14.21 -11.90 14.44
N ASP A 294 -14.87 -12.15 13.31
CA ASP A 294 -14.52 -13.24 12.40
C ASP A 294 -14.35 -12.77 10.95
N VAL A 295 -13.55 -13.50 10.17
CA VAL A 295 -13.49 -13.36 8.72
C VAL A 295 -13.12 -14.66 8.04
N THR A 296 -13.79 -14.94 6.93
CA THR A 296 -13.41 -15.96 5.96
C THR A 296 -12.85 -15.29 4.71
N VAL A 297 -11.56 -15.50 4.43
CA VAL A 297 -10.86 -15.01 3.24
C VAL A 297 -10.61 -16.18 2.29
N GLN A 298 -11.06 -16.08 1.04
CA GLN A 298 -10.89 -17.15 0.06
C GLN A 298 -10.38 -16.60 -1.27
N ASN A 299 -9.50 -17.35 -1.95
CA ASN A 299 -9.08 -17.07 -3.32
C ASN A 299 -8.65 -15.60 -3.52
N SER A 300 -7.90 -15.06 -2.55
CA SER A 300 -7.56 -13.64 -2.50
C SER A 300 -6.05 -13.42 -2.45
N VAL A 301 -5.65 -12.16 -2.63
CA VAL A 301 -4.25 -11.76 -2.52
C VAL A 301 -4.14 -10.58 -1.57
N ILE A 302 -3.26 -10.69 -0.57
CA ILE A 302 -2.94 -9.60 0.36
C ILE A 302 -1.46 -9.28 0.22
N ARG A 303 -1.12 -8.04 -0.15
CA ARG A 303 0.28 -7.68 -0.48
C ARG A 303 0.65 -6.23 -0.23
N TYR A 304 1.95 -5.94 -0.18
CA TYR A 304 2.47 -4.58 0.03
C TYR A 304 1.90 -3.94 1.30
N ILE A 305 2.13 -4.60 2.43
CA ILE A 305 1.60 -4.20 3.74
C ILE A 305 2.75 -3.77 4.65
N SER A 306 2.60 -2.64 5.35
CA SER A 306 3.59 -2.12 6.30
C SER A 306 2.97 -1.13 7.28
N GLY A 307 3.15 -1.36 8.57
CA GLY A 307 2.76 -0.46 9.65
C GLY A 307 3.88 0.49 10.08
N SER A 308 5.13 0.14 9.76
CA SER A 308 6.26 1.08 9.83
C SER A 308 5.95 2.28 8.93
N GLY A 309 5.72 3.44 9.56
CA GLY A 309 5.18 4.64 8.92
C GLY A 309 5.99 5.00 7.68
N VAL A 310 5.41 4.79 6.50
CA VAL A 310 5.92 5.44 5.29
C VAL A 310 5.73 6.94 5.49
N SER A 311 6.83 7.71 5.40
CA SER A 311 6.94 9.12 5.82
C SER A 311 5.99 10.12 5.13
N PHE A 312 5.03 9.63 4.35
CA PHE A 312 4.04 10.41 3.62
C PHE A 312 2.69 10.54 4.34
N ALA A 313 2.39 9.71 5.35
CA ALA A 313 1.13 9.72 6.08
C ALA A 313 1.37 10.06 7.56
N SER A 314 1.15 11.31 7.95
CA SER A 314 1.31 11.80 9.33
C SER A 314 0.27 11.23 10.34
N ILE A 315 -0.53 10.22 9.99
CA ILE A 315 -1.74 9.85 10.77
C ILE A 315 -1.94 8.33 10.97
N SER A 316 -1.07 7.42 10.51
CA SER A 316 -1.33 5.97 10.63
C SER A 316 -0.64 5.27 11.81
N ASN A 317 -0.16 5.99 12.83
CA ASN A 317 0.46 5.33 13.98
C ASN A 317 -0.58 4.83 14.98
N THR A 318 -1.20 3.70 14.67
CA THR A 318 -2.03 2.93 15.61
C THR A 318 -1.23 2.34 16.78
N GLY A 319 0.10 2.49 16.77
CA GLY A 319 1.03 1.82 17.68
C GLY A 319 1.17 0.32 17.41
N LEU A 320 0.48 -0.21 16.40
CA LEU A 320 0.50 -1.62 16.03
C LEU A 320 1.40 -1.85 14.81
N PRO A 321 2.08 -3.01 14.72
CA PRO A 321 2.86 -3.37 13.55
C PRO A 321 1.96 -3.67 12.34
N GLY A 322 2.52 -3.62 11.14
CA GLY A 322 1.80 -3.99 9.92
C GLY A 322 1.65 -5.49 9.75
N ALA A 323 0.47 -5.94 9.33
CA ALA A 323 0.26 -7.32 8.94
C ALA A 323 -0.79 -7.46 7.84
N GLY A 324 -0.61 -8.44 6.95
CA GLY A 324 -1.67 -8.82 6.00
C GLY A 324 -2.98 -9.13 6.73
N VAL A 325 -2.91 -9.94 7.78
CA VAL A 325 -3.96 -10.10 8.80
C VAL A 325 -3.35 -9.85 10.17
N LEU A 326 -3.74 -8.75 10.81
CA LEU A 326 -3.48 -8.47 12.21
C LEU A 326 -4.72 -8.86 13.02
N SER A 327 -4.54 -9.61 14.10
CA SER A 327 -5.66 -10.02 14.93
C SER A 327 -5.33 -9.84 16.39
N LEU A 328 -6.17 -9.07 17.07
CA LEU A 328 -6.21 -8.98 18.52
C LEU A 328 -7.29 -9.96 18.98
N SER A 329 -6.97 -11.25 19.07
CA SER A 329 -7.90 -12.30 19.55
C SER A 329 -9.20 -12.45 18.73
N GLY A 330 -9.15 -12.29 17.42
CA GLY A 330 -10.22 -12.61 16.47
C GLY A 330 -10.22 -14.05 15.96
N LYS A 331 -11.05 -14.33 14.96
CA LYS A 331 -11.14 -15.60 14.22
C LYS A 331 -10.90 -15.37 12.73
N ALA A 332 -9.85 -15.94 12.17
CA ALA A 332 -9.53 -15.84 10.75
C ALA A 332 -9.44 -17.23 10.10
N THR A 333 -10.32 -17.48 9.13
CA THR A 333 -10.22 -18.63 8.22
C THR A 333 -9.76 -18.14 6.86
N ILE A 334 -8.62 -18.64 6.39
CA ILE A 334 -7.92 -18.13 5.21
C ILE A 334 -7.61 -19.30 4.29
N GLU A 335 -8.12 -19.22 3.06
CA GLU A 335 -8.15 -20.33 2.12
C GLU A 335 -7.66 -19.88 0.75
N ASN A 336 -6.81 -20.68 0.09
CA ASN A 336 -6.34 -20.38 -1.27
C ASN A 336 -5.82 -18.94 -1.43
N THR A 337 -5.11 -18.41 -0.43
CA THR A 337 -4.74 -16.99 -0.39
C THR A 337 -3.23 -16.83 -0.51
N LEU A 338 -2.82 -15.86 -1.31
CA LEU A 338 -1.44 -15.43 -1.41
C LEU A 338 -1.20 -14.23 -0.47
N PHE A 339 -0.24 -14.38 0.43
CA PHE A 339 0.41 -13.25 1.11
C PHE A 339 1.76 -13.01 0.46
N SER A 340 2.02 -11.78 0.02
CA SER A 340 3.34 -11.44 -0.50
C SER A 340 3.79 -10.05 -0.10
N ASP A 341 5.11 -9.87 -0.01
CA ASP A 341 5.74 -8.57 0.09
C ASP A 341 5.17 -7.70 1.24
N CYS A 342 4.85 -8.35 2.36
CA CYS A 342 4.47 -7.75 3.64
C CYS A 342 5.75 -7.44 4.43
N TYR A 343 5.99 -6.17 4.73
CA TYR A 343 7.27 -5.71 5.26
C TYR A 343 7.52 -6.21 6.70
N GLU A 344 6.46 -6.56 7.42
CA GLU A 344 6.53 -7.11 8.76
C GLU A 344 5.90 -8.52 8.73
N TYR A 345 4.59 -8.63 9.00
CA TYR A 345 3.91 -9.92 9.15
C TYR A 345 2.97 -10.22 7.97
N ALA A 346 2.86 -11.49 7.56
CA ALA A 346 1.74 -11.94 6.76
C ALA A 346 0.51 -12.14 7.65
N VAL A 347 0.68 -12.84 8.77
CA VAL A 347 -0.35 -12.99 9.82
C VAL A 347 0.29 -12.80 11.19
N LEU A 348 -0.31 -11.93 12.00
CA LEU A 348 0.05 -11.72 13.39
C LEU A 348 -1.17 -11.88 14.29
N GLY A 349 -1.10 -12.83 15.23
CA GLY A 349 -2.14 -13.07 16.24
C GLY A 349 -1.68 -12.73 17.65
N TYR A 350 -2.32 -11.75 18.28
CA TYR A 350 -2.12 -11.32 19.66
C TYR A 350 -3.22 -11.83 20.60
N GLY A 351 -2.82 -12.12 21.85
CA GLY A 351 -3.70 -12.35 22.99
C GLY A 351 -4.57 -13.61 22.94
N GLY A 352 -4.39 -14.44 21.91
CA GLY A 352 -5.24 -15.60 21.60
C GLY A 352 -5.89 -15.51 20.21
N GLY A 353 -7.08 -16.12 20.06
CA GLY A 353 -7.83 -16.16 18.80
C GLY A 353 -7.76 -17.51 18.07
N GLU A 354 -8.40 -17.58 16.91
CA GLU A 354 -8.47 -18.78 16.07
C GLU A 354 -7.97 -18.47 14.66
N TYR A 355 -7.00 -19.25 14.17
CA TYR A 355 -6.34 -19.01 12.89
C TYR A 355 -6.27 -20.31 12.11
N ALA A 356 -6.95 -20.37 10.96
CA ALA A 356 -6.93 -21.51 10.06
C ALA A 356 -6.45 -21.08 8.68
N LEU A 357 -5.24 -21.48 8.30
CA LEU A 357 -4.65 -21.23 6.99
C LEU A 357 -4.60 -22.55 6.20
N ASN A 358 -5.40 -22.65 5.14
CA ASN A 358 -5.48 -23.82 4.29
C ASN A 358 -5.09 -23.46 2.87
N TYR A 359 -4.14 -24.19 2.27
CA TYR A 359 -3.66 -23.89 0.92
C TYR A 359 -3.26 -22.43 0.74
N CYS A 360 -2.55 -21.86 1.70
CA CYS A 360 -2.03 -20.50 1.59
C CYS A 360 -0.60 -20.55 1.07
N THR A 361 -0.23 -19.59 0.23
CA THR A 361 1.17 -19.32 -0.09
C THR A 361 1.56 -18.02 0.58
N ILE A 362 2.59 -18.07 1.40
CA ILE A 362 3.26 -16.90 1.94
C ILE A 362 4.62 -16.86 1.25
N GLY A 363 4.82 -15.81 0.45
CA GLY A 363 6.05 -15.52 -0.29
C GLY A 363 6.51 -14.12 0.08
N ASN A 364 7.23 -14.01 1.21
CA ASN A 364 7.46 -12.71 1.82
C ASN A 364 8.85 -12.14 1.50
N TYR A 365 8.94 -11.45 0.36
CA TYR A 365 10.17 -10.86 -0.18
C TYR A 365 9.97 -9.38 -0.54
N PRO A 366 9.81 -8.48 0.45
CA PRO A 366 9.66 -7.07 0.17
C PRO A 366 10.89 -6.51 -0.56
N ALA A 367 10.73 -5.30 -1.14
CA ALA A 367 11.78 -4.64 -1.91
C ALA A 367 13.11 -4.58 -1.13
N ALA A 368 14.24 -4.59 -1.85
CA ALA A 368 15.57 -4.69 -1.25
C ALA A 368 15.92 -3.59 -0.23
N SER A 369 15.23 -2.45 -0.25
CA SER A 369 15.37 -1.38 0.75
C SER A 369 14.63 -1.64 2.06
N ALA A 370 13.79 -2.67 2.12
CA ALA A 370 13.06 -3.09 3.32
C ALA A 370 13.86 -4.15 4.08
N VAL A 371 14.18 -3.87 5.35
CA VAL A 371 14.80 -4.85 6.24
C VAL A 371 13.71 -5.56 7.01
N ARG A 372 13.49 -6.85 6.72
CA ARG A 372 12.62 -7.72 7.52
C ARG A 372 13.37 -8.24 8.74
N SER A 373 12.75 -8.12 9.91
CA SER A 373 13.25 -8.68 11.17
C SER A 373 12.22 -9.59 11.86
N THR A 374 11.05 -9.78 11.26
CA THR A 374 9.92 -10.50 11.87
C THR A 374 9.49 -11.70 11.02
N ALA A 375 9.18 -12.81 11.69
CA ALA A 375 8.57 -14.01 11.09
C ALA A 375 7.30 -13.67 10.31
N SER A 376 7.08 -14.26 9.14
CA SER A 376 5.84 -14.02 8.38
C SER A 376 4.59 -14.40 9.16
N LEU A 377 4.65 -15.51 9.90
CA LEU A 377 3.57 -15.97 10.77
C LEU A 377 4.03 -15.86 12.22
N THR A 378 3.31 -15.10 13.04
CA THR A 378 3.60 -14.97 14.46
C THR A 378 2.33 -15.08 15.29
N PHE A 379 2.37 -15.90 16.34
CA PHE A 379 1.25 -16.09 17.25
C PHE A 379 1.73 -16.04 18.70
N THR A 380 0.97 -15.32 19.52
CA THR A 380 1.27 -15.11 20.94
C THR A 380 -0.01 -15.05 21.77
N ASN A 381 0.08 -15.52 23.02
CA ASN A 381 -0.95 -15.31 24.03
C ASN A 381 -0.77 -13.98 24.78
N ILE A 382 0.25 -13.17 24.43
CA ILE A 382 0.45 -11.83 24.97
C ILE A 382 -0.56 -10.87 24.35
N SER A 383 -1.26 -10.10 25.18
CA SER A 383 -2.18 -9.07 24.71
C SER A 383 -1.44 -7.84 24.18
N ALA A 384 -1.83 -7.38 22.99
CA ALA A 384 -1.34 -6.11 22.44
C ALA A 384 -1.78 -4.88 23.26
N ALA A 385 -2.80 -5.01 24.14
CA ALA A 385 -3.35 -3.88 24.88
C ALA A 385 -2.59 -3.57 26.18
N ASP A 386 -2.09 -4.59 26.87
CA ASP A 386 -1.42 -4.43 28.17
C ASP A 386 -0.08 -5.18 28.30
N GLY A 387 0.36 -5.88 27.25
CA GLY A 387 1.61 -6.65 27.25
C GLY A 387 1.60 -7.86 28.19
N LYS A 388 0.44 -8.22 28.76
CA LYS A 388 0.34 -9.35 29.69
C LYS A 388 -0.01 -10.63 28.94
N THR A 389 0.62 -11.73 29.35
CA THR A 389 0.24 -13.09 28.98
C THR A 389 -1.21 -13.35 29.39
N LYS A 390 -2.04 -13.80 28.44
CA LYS A 390 -3.42 -14.20 28.69
C LYS A 390 -3.50 -15.71 28.90
N ASN A 391 -4.42 -16.14 29.76
CA ASN A 391 -4.64 -17.57 30.09
C ASN A 391 -5.18 -18.40 28.91
N VAL A 392 -5.65 -17.75 27.83
CA VAL A 392 -6.17 -18.41 26.64
C VAL A 392 -5.22 -18.14 25.49
N GLY A 393 -4.48 -19.16 25.07
CA GLY A 393 -3.60 -19.08 23.91
C GLY A 393 -4.34 -19.19 22.57
N PRO A 394 -3.64 -18.92 21.46
CA PRO A 394 -4.21 -19.03 20.13
C PRO A 394 -4.43 -20.49 19.70
N VAL A 395 -5.50 -20.72 18.95
CA VAL A 395 -5.72 -21.95 18.19
C VAL A 395 -5.20 -21.72 16.79
N VAL A 396 -4.20 -22.50 16.36
CA VAL A 396 -3.50 -22.28 15.10
C VAL A 396 -3.49 -23.57 14.29
N SER A 397 -4.02 -23.51 13.06
CA SER A 397 -3.96 -24.59 12.09
C SER A 397 -3.38 -24.06 10.78
N VAL A 398 -2.22 -24.59 10.36
CA VAL A 398 -1.64 -24.31 9.04
C VAL A 398 -1.51 -25.64 8.30
N LYS A 399 -2.30 -25.79 7.23
CA LYS A 399 -2.39 -27.04 6.47
C LYS A 399 -2.22 -26.82 4.98
N ASN A 400 -1.55 -27.78 4.33
CA ASN A 400 -1.37 -27.81 2.88
C ASN A 400 -0.80 -26.51 2.30
N SER A 401 0.05 -25.80 3.07
CA SER A 401 0.46 -24.42 2.76
C SER A 401 1.96 -24.33 2.46
N VAL A 402 2.39 -23.18 1.95
CA VAL A 402 3.79 -22.82 1.76
C VAL A 402 4.09 -21.56 2.57
N VAL A 403 5.02 -21.65 3.52
CA VAL A 403 5.44 -20.55 4.39
C VAL A 403 6.91 -20.24 4.12
N TRP A 404 7.17 -19.23 3.30
CA TRP A 404 8.53 -18.95 2.83
C TRP A 404 8.76 -17.46 2.57
N GLY A 405 10.01 -17.03 2.66
CA GLY A 405 10.36 -15.62 2.49
C GLY A 405 11.84 -15.37 2.70
N SER A 406 12.20 -14.10 2.94
CA SER A 406 13.58 -13.64 3.01
C SER A 406 14.33 -14.00 4.32
N ILE A 407 13.66 -14.36 5.41
CA ILE A 407 14.31 -14.61 6.71
C ILE A 407 14.42 -16.10 7.05
N GLU A 408 15.28 -16.46 8.02
CA GLU A 408 15.59 -17.87 8.37
C GLU A 408 14.41 -18.59 9.04
N ASP A 409 13.66 -17.89 9.91
CA ASP A 409 12.50 -18.41 10.62
C ASP A 409 11.24 -17.62 10.26
N GLU A 410 10.42 -18.18 9.35
CA GLU A 410 9.20 -17.53 8.86
C GLU A 410 7.96 -17.85 9.71
N LEU A 411 8.13 -18.65 10.77
CA LEU A 411 7.10 -19.01 11.74
C LEU A 411 7.65 -18.82 13.15
N PHE A 412 6.90 -18.13 14.01
CA PHE A 412 7.26 -17.91 15.40
C PHE A 412 6.06 -18.07 16.33
N PHE A 413 6.27 -18.81 17.42
CA PHE A 413 5.33 -18.96 18.52
C PHE A 413 5.95 -18.41 19.79
N GLU A 414 5.29 -17.44 20.40
CA GLU A 414 5.68 -16.94 21.71
C GLU A 414 4.83 -17.62 22.78
N ASN A 415 5.46 -18.10 23.86
CA ASN A 415 4.84 -18.89 24.92
C ASN A 415 4.15 -20.19 24.41
N TYR A 416 4.75 -20.84 23.41
CA TYR A 416 4.20 -22.05 22.77
C TYR A 416 3.70 -23.12 23.75
N ASP A 417 4.43 -23.36 24.84
CA ASP A 417 4.10 -24.43 25.79
C ASP A 417 2.72 -24.22 26.45
N ASP A 418 2.22 -22.98 26.54
CA ASP A 418 0.91 -22.65 27.11
C ASP A 418 -0.26 -23.13 26.23
N TYR A 419 -0.03 -23.34 24.93
CA TYR A 419 -1.09 -23.65 23.95
C TYR A 419 -0.68 -24.67 22.88
N LYS A 420 0.38 -25.44 23.12
CA LYS A 420 0.90 -26.44 22.17
C LYS A 420 -0.13 -27.45 21.67
N THR A 421 -1.14 -27.79 22.49
CA THR A 421 -2.20 -28.74 22.14
C THR A 421 -3.18 -28.21 21.10
N THR A 422 -3.22 -26.89 20.89
CA THR A 422 -4.10 -26.22 19.92
C THR A 422 -3.36 -25.74 18.67
N VAL A 423 -2.10 -26.16 18.50
CA VAL A 423 -1.28 -25.87 17.31
C VAL A 423 -1.20 -27.11 16.42
N ALA A 424 -1.56 -26.95 15.15
CA ALA A 424 -1.49 -28.01 14.15
C ALA A 424 -0.85 -27.48 12.86
N ILE A 425 0.41 -27.85 12.62
CA ILE A 425 1.15 -27.51 11.39
C ILE A 425 1.44 -28.81 10.63
N GLN A 426 0.71 -29.03 9.54
CA GLN A 426 0.72 -30.32 8.83
C GLN A 426 0.72 -30.12 7.32
N ASN A 427 1.32 -31.07 6.59
CA ASN A 427 1.39 -31.04 5.13
C ASN A 427 1.88 -29.69 4.59
N THR A 428 2.83 -29.05 5.27
CA THR A 428 3.21 -27.66 4.97
C THR A 428 4.69 -27.60 4.62
N LEU A 429 5.04 -26.82 3.59
CA LEU A 429 6.43 -26.45 3.31
C LEU A 429 6.72 -25.18 4.10
N LEU A 430 7.76 -25.20 4.93
CA LEU A 430 8.08 -24.07 5.80
C LEU A 430 9.59 -23.82 5.93
N ARG A 431 9.95 -22.54 5.97
CA ARG A 431 11.30 -22.08 6.34
C ARG A 431 11.36 -21.86 7.85
N THR A 432 12.04 -22.74 8.56
CA THR A 432 12.32 -22.56 9.99
C THR A 432 13.47 -23.45 10.42
N LYS A 433 14.51 -22.83 10.97
CA LYS A 433 15.58 -23.54 11.65
C LYS A 433 15.23 -23.82 13.10
N LEU A 434 14.50 -22.90 13.74
CA LEU A 434 14.10 -22.99 15.14
C LEU A 434 13.28 -24.24 15.44
N TYR A 435 12.45 -24.69 14.49
CA TYR A 435 11.52 -25.81 14.65
C TYR A 435 11.85 -27.03 13.77
N ALA A 436 13.12 -27.19 13.37
CA ALA A 436 13.56 -28.26 12.47
C ALA A 436 13.75 -29.64 13.14
N ALA A 437 13.50 -29.76 14.45
CA ALA A 437 13.60 -31.02 15.17
C ALA A 437 12.42 -31.95 14.86
N THR A 438 12.58 -33.26 15.12
CA THR A 438 11.53 -34.27 14.95
C THR A 438 10.66 -34.49 16.20
N THR A 439 11.05 -33.90 17.33
CA THR A 439 10.34 -33.98 18.61
C THR A 439 10.25 -32.60 19.24
N ASP A 440 9.18 -32.36 20.00
CA ASP A 440 9.00 -31.11 20.75
C ASP A 440 10.12 -30.93 21.80
N ALA A 441 10.51 -29.68 22.00
CA ALA A 441 11.33 -29.21 23.11
C ALA A 441 10.64 -28.01 23.77
N ALA A 442 11.16 -27.53 24.90
CA ALA A 442 10.59 -26.36 25.59
C ALA A 442 10.45 -25.16 24.64
N GLY A 443 9.21 -24.69 24.46
CA GLY A 443 8.84 -23.58 23.58
C GLY A 443 9.03 -23.85 22.08
N LYS A 444 9.32 -25.08 21.66
CA LYS A 444 9.72 -25.40 20.28
C LYS A 444 9.02 -26.66 19.76
N PRO A 445 8.03 -26.54 18.85
CA PRO A 445 7.46 -27.71 18.18
C PRO A 445 8.50 -28.46 17.32
N GLY A 446 8.40 -29.79 17.31
CA GLY A 446 9.17 -30.67 16.43
C GLY A 446 8.55 -30.80 15.04
N LEU A 447 8.64 -29.75 14.22
CA LEU A 447 7.90 -29.69 12.95
C LEU A 447 8.43 -30.61 11.85
N ALA A 448 9.60 -31.24 12.03
CA ALA A 448 10.13 -32.26 11.13
C ALA A 448 9.65 -33.69 11.45
N ALA A 449 8.75 -33.86 12.43
CA ALA A 449 8.18 -35.17 12.75
C ALA A 449 7.49 -35.80 11.53
N ALA A 450 7.79 -37.08 11.25
CA ALA A 450 7.30 -37.78 10.05
C ALA A 450 5.77 -37.78 9.93
N GLY A 451 5.05 -37.90 11.05
CA GLY A 451 3.59 -37.89 11.10
C GLY A 451 2.94 -36.55 10.71
N LEU A 452 3.69 -35.44 10.70
CA LEU A 452 3.20 -34.13 10.28
C LEU A 452 3.31 -33.92 8.77
N ASN A 453 4.15 -34.72 8.08
CA ASN A 453 4.34 -34.67 6.64
C ASN A 453 4.75 -33.27 6.11
N ASN A 454 5.46 -32.50 6.93
CA ASN A 454 5.98 -31.18 6.58
C ASN A 454 7.28 -31.27 5.76
N LEU A 455 7.57 -30.21 5.01
CA LEU A 455 8.85 -29.97 4.34
C LEU A 455 9.55 -28.80 5.03
N VAL A 456 10.49 -29.09 5.92
CA VAL A 456 11.22 -28.06 6.65
C VAL A 456 12.50 -27.68 5.90
N ASN A 457 12.75 -26.39 5.75
CA ASN A 457 13.96 -25.81 5.11
C ASN A 457 14.27 -26.35 3.71
N THR A 458 13.23 -26.79 2.99
CA THR A 458 13.34 -27.19 1.58
C THR A 458 12.79 -26.07 0.71
N ASP A 459 13.63 -25.56 -0.20
CA ASP A 459 13.26 -24.45 -1.09
C ASP A 459 12.01 -24.78 -1.93
N PRO A 460 10.95 -23.94 -1.90
CA PRO A 460 9.72 -24.16 -2.67
C PRO A 460 9.92 -24.07 -4.18
N LYS A 461 11.06 -23.55 -4.68
CA LYS A 461 11.33 -23.37 -6.11
C LYS A 461 10.21 -22.59 -6.80
N PHE A 462 9.88 -21.41 -6.27
CA PHE A 462 8.94 -20.50 -6.90
C PHE A 462 9.39 -20.14 -8.33
N VAL A 463 8.44 -19.90 -9.24
CA VAL A 463 8.72 -19.51 -10.63
C VAL A 463 9.60 -18.26 -10.68
N ARG A 464 9.28 -17.25 -9.86
CA ARG A 464 10.09 -16.02 -9.75
C ARG A 464 9.88 -15.35 -8.39
N ALA A 465 10.78 -15.58 -7.44
CA ALA A 465 10.74 -14.91 -6.13
C ALA A 465 11.66 -13.67 -6.08
N ALA A 466 11.41 -12.80 -5.09
CA ALA A 466 12.29 -11.68 -4.74
C ALA A 466 12.59 -10.68 -5.87
N THR A 467 11.60 -10.38 -6.72
CA THR A 467 11.71 -9.30 -7.71
C THR A 467 10.95 -8.07 -7.26
N THR A 468 11.44 -6.88 -7.59
CA THR A 468 10.88 -5.61 -7.10
C THR A 468 9.49 -5.28 -7.65
N THR A 469 9.13 -5.82 -8.82
CA THR A 469 7.89 -5.43 -9.52
C THR A 469 7.07 -6.58 -10.10
N ASN A 470 7.56 -7.82 -10.05
CA ASN A 470 6.92 -8.89 -10.84
C ASN A 470 7.02 -10.29 -10.21
N SER A 471 6.99 -10.42 -8.88
CA SER A 471 7.12 -11.73 -8.23
C SER A 471 5.98 -12.68 -8.59
N ASP A 472 6.32 -13.96 -8.76
CA ASP A 472 5.43 -15.05 -9.11
C ASP A 472 5.69 -16.24 -8.18
N TYR A 473 4.80 -16.38 -7.21
CA TYR A 473 4.87 -17.38 -6.15
C TYR A 473 4.16 -18.69 -6.50
N ARG A 474 3.88 -18.93 -7.79
CA ARG A 474 3.54 -20.27 -8.27
C ARG A 474 4.74 -21.19 -8.12
N LEU A 475 4.48 -22.48 -7.90
CA LEU A 475 5.53 -23.49 -7.81
C LEU A 475 6.10 -23.78 -9.21
N GLY A 476 7.42 -23.79 -9.32
CA GLY A 476 8.13 -24.18 -10.54
C GLY A 476 8.14 -25.70 -10.75
N PRO A 477 8.51 -26.19 -11.95
CA PRO A 477 8.36 -27.60 -12.33
C PRO A 477 9.14 -28.61 -11.46
N THR A 478 10.19 -28.17 -10.78
CA THR A 478 11.05 -29.00 -9.92
C THR A 478 10.76 -28.82 -8.43
N SER A 479 9.66 -28.15 -8.10
CA SER A 479 9.32 -27.87 -6.72
C SER A 479 9.01 -29.14 -5.92
N PRO A 480 9.56 -29.29 -4.70
CA PRO A 480 9.26 -30.41 -3.82
C PRO A 480 7.83 -30.35 -3.23
N ALA A 481 7.15 -29.22 -3.40
CA ALA A 481 5.78 -28.99 -2.95
C ALA A 481 4.71 -29.47 -3.97
N LEU A 482 5.13 -29.97 -5.14
CA LEU A 482 4.21 -30.55 -6.13
C LEU A 482 3.80 -31.97 -5.76
N ASN A 483 2.54 -32.31 -6.05
CA ASN A 483 2.04 -33.69 -6.10
C ASN A 483 2.47 -34.58 -4.91
N ARG A 484 2.42 -34.04 -3.68
CA ARG A 484 3.02 -34.66 -2.48
C ARG A 484 2.44 -36.07 -2.22
N ASN A 485 3.32 -37.08 -2.28
CA ASN A 485 3.00 -38.51 -2.38
C ASN A 485 2.85 -39.28 -1.04
N ALA A 486 2.81 -38.65 0.13
CA ALA A 486 2.82 -39.42 1.38
C ALA A 486 1.47 -40.08 1.72
N GLN A 487 0.35 -39.45 1.36
CA GLN A 487 -0.99 -40.02 1.52
C GLN A 487 -1.87 -39.49 0.38
N GLN A 488 -2.46 -40.39 -0.40
CA GLN A 488 -3.45 -40.03 -1.40
C GLN A 488 -4.72 -39.57 -0.69
N VAL A 489 -4.88 -38.27 -0.49
CA VAL A 489 -6.02 -37.68 0.22
C VAL A 489 -6.74 -36.73 -0.72
N ALA A 490 -8.07 -36.77 -0.66
CA ALA A 490 -8.92 -35.81 -1.35
C ALA A 490 -8.53 -34.37 -0.94
N PRO A 491 -8.47 -33.42 -1.89
CA PRO A 491 -8.14 -32.05 -1.55
C PRO A 491 -9.21 -31.45 -0.63
N LEU A 492 -8.78 -30.80 0.45
CA LEU A 492 -9.70 -30.09 1.37
C LEU A 492 -10.47 -28.97 0.62
N LEU A 493 -9.85 -28.37 -0.40
CA LEU A 493 -10.46 -27.37 -1.27
C LEU A 493 -10.31 -27.83 -2.73
N LEU A 494 -11.41 -27.93 -3.47
CA LEU A 494 -11.40 -28.52 -4.82
C LEU A 494 -10.68 -27.67 -5.87
N ARG A 495 -10.49 -26.37 -5.61
CA ARG A 495 -9.92 -25.41 -6.54
C ARG A 495 -8.89 -24.52 -5.88
N ASP A 496 -7.94 -24.02 -6.66
CA ASP A 496 -6.86 -23.14 -6.21
C ASP A 496 -7.23 -21.64 -6.30
N LEU A 497 -6.31 -20.75 -5.96
CA LEU A 497 -6.45 -19.29 -6.05
C LEU A 497 -6.85 -18.81 -7.45
N LEU A 498 -6.34 -19.46 -8.50
CA LEU A 498 -6.65 -19.13 -9.89
C LEU A 498 -7.92 -19.83 -10.38
N ASN A 499 -8.68 -20.47 -9.49
CA ASN A 499 -9.88 -21.24 -9.82
C ASN A 499 -9.58 -22.46 -10.73
N LEU A 500 -8.38 -23.02 -10.66
CA LEU A 500 -8.04 -24.26 -11.36
C LEU A 500 -8.38 -25.47 -10.47
N PRO A 501 -8.86 -26.59 -11.04
CA PRO A 501 -9.14 -27.79 -10.28
C PRO A 501 -7.85 -28.37 -9.68
N ARG A 502 -7.92 -28.79 -8.40
CA ARG A 502 -6.84 -29.55 -7.76
C ARG A 502 -6.90 -31.02 -8.17
N PHE A 503 -5.74 -31.69 -8.18
CA PHE A 503 -5.70 -33.13 -8.44
C PHE A 503 -6.33 -33.90 -7.29
N ASN A 504 -7.24 -34.82 -7.62
CA ASN A 504 -8.13 -35.49 -6.65
C ASN A 504 -7.42 -36.25 -5.53
N ASN A 505 -6.14 -36.60 -5.65
CA ASN A 505 -5.41 -37.38 -4.64
C ASN A 505 -4.00 -36.84 -4.31
N ARG A 506 -3.56 -35.77 -5.00
CA ARG A 506 -2.19 -35.23 -4.88
C ARG A 506 -2.19 -33.72 -5.08
N PRO A 507 -2.96 -32.96 -4.30
CA PRO A 507 -2.97 -31.51 -4.44
C PRO A 507 -1.59 -30.93 -4.13
N ASP A 508 -1.22 -29.88 -4.88
CA ASP A 508 0.01 -29.15 -4.58
C ASP A 508 -0.15 -28.34 -3.29
N LEU A 509 0.97 -28.12 -2.59
CA LEU A 509 0.96 -27.22 -1.44
C LEU A 509 0.81 -25.76 -1.87
N GLY A 510 0.10 -25.00 -1.05
CA GLY A 510 -0.08 -23.56 -1.23
C GLY A 510 -1.28 -23.18 -2.09
N ALA A 511 -1.33 -21.88 -2.41
CA ALA A 511 -2.47 -21.24 -3.03
C ALA A 511 -2.68 -21.61 -4.50
N TYR A 512 -1.67 -22.18 -5.15
CA TYR A 512 -1.69 -22.50 -6.58
C TYR A 512 -1.64 -24.00 -6.81
N GLN A 513 -2.29 -24.45 -7.87
CA GLN A 513 -2.16 -25.78 -8.44
C GLN A 513 -1.42 -25.67 -9.78
N THR A 514 -0.47 -26.57 -10.06
CA THR A 514 0.17 -26.63 -11.38
C THR A 514 -0.80 -27.16 -12.43
N THR A 515 -0.69 -26.61 -13.64
CA THR A 515 -1.52 -26.99 -14.78
C THR A 515 -0.85 -28.03 -15.68
N LYS A 516 0.21 -28.70 -15.23
CA LYS A 516 0.98 -29.68 -15.99
C LYS A 516 1.33 -30.87 -15.12
#